data_AF-A0A7X8PHN5-F1
#
_entry.id   AF-A0A7X8PHN5-F1
#
_cell.length_a   1.000
_cell.length_b   1.000
_cell.length_c   1.000
_cell.angle_alpha   90.00
_cell.angle_beta   90.00
_cell.angle_gamma   90.00
#
_symmetry.space_group_name_H-M   'P 1'
#
loop_
_entity.id
_entity.type
_entity.pdbx_description
1 polymer ?
#
loop_
_entity_poly.entity_id
_entity_poly.type
_entity_poly.pdbx_seq_one_letter_code
_entity_poly.pdbx_strand_id
1 'polypeptide(L)' 'MTAVATQRDEPQPDQVNTALDLFEGDANATIGALLNELQFVRGQLALCGAGMSVGFTRGWVPTFDSEGGSNV' A
#
# COMPACT_ATOMS: atom_id res chain seq x y z
N MET A 1 -6.72 26.20 4.69
CA MET A 1 -6.67 25.43 5.94
C MET A 1 -6.16 24.04 5.60
N THR A 2 -4.86 23.82 5.73
CA THR A 2 -4.22 22.53 5.43
C THR A 2 -4.24 21.71 6.70
N ALA A 3 -4.99 20.61 6.70
CA ALA A 3 -5.01 19.67 7.81
C ALA A 3 -3.64 18.98 7.87
N VAL A 4 -2.82 19.39 8.84
CA VAL A 4 -1.63 18.64 9.25
C VAL A 4 -2.15 17.30 9.78
N ALA A 5 -1.87 16.22 9.05
CA ALA A 5 -2.07 14.88 9.56
C ALA A 5 -1.09 14.70 10.73
N THR A 6 -1.63 14.75 11.95
CA THR A 6 -0.88 14.42 13.16
C THR A 6 -0.54 12.93 13.09
N GLN A 7 0.64 12.59 12.56
CA GLN A 7 1.24 11.27 12.80
C GLN A 7 1.50 11.20 14.30
N ARG A 8 0.65 10.46 15.02
CA ARG A 8 0.86 10.17 16.43
C ARG A 8 2.06 9.23 16.52
N ASP A 9 3.07 9.69 17.22
CA ASP A 9 4.30 8.98 17.58
C ASP A 9 3.99 7.96 18.70
N GLU A 10 3.05 7.04 18.43
CA GLU A 10 2.86 5.85 19.24
C GLU A 10 3.96 4.84 18.85
N PRO A 11 4.51 4.05 19.79
CA PRO A 11 5.47 3.00 19.44
C PRO A 11 4.77 2.06 18.47
N GLN A 12 5.04 2.26 17.18
CA GLN A 12 4.45 1.47 16.12
C GLN A 12 4.84 0.03 16.43
N PRO A 13 3.86 -0.86 16.71
CA PRO A 13 4.19 -2.26 16.93
C PRO A 13 5.00 -2.73 15.72
N ASP A 14 6.05 -3.51 15.96
CA ASP A 14 6.89 -4.01 14.90
C ASP A 14 6.01 -4.74 13.89
N GLN A 15 5.80 -4.08 12.74
CA GLN A 15 4.84 -4.50 11.74
C GLN A 15 5.27 -5.84 11.14
N VAL A 16 6.58 -6.11 11.11
CA VAL A 16 7.12 -7.37 10.62
C VAL A 16 6.77 -8.50 11.60
N ASN A 17 6.99 -8.30 12.90
CA ASN A 17 6.62 -9.29 13.90
C ASN A 17 5.11 -9.52 13.96
N THR A 18 4.31 -8.46 13.82
CA THR A 18 2.84 -8.59 13.75
C THR A 18 2.41 -9.37 12.51
N ALA A 19 3.05 -9.13 11.36
CA ALA A 19 2.79 -9.88 10.14
C ALA A 19 3.22 -11.35 10.27
N LEU A 20 4.36 -11.64 10.89
CA LEU A 20 4.84 -13.00 11.13
C LEU A 20 3.93 -13.77 12.09
N ASP A 21 3.44 -13.12 13.16
CA ASP A 21 2.55 -13.76 14.13
C ASP A 21 1.23 -14.24 13.51
N LEU A 22 0.73 -13.54 12.47
CA LEU A 22 -0.45 -13.98 11.71
C LEU A 22 -0.24 -15.32 10.97
N PHE A 23 1.01 -15.69 10.71
CA PHE A 23 1.40 -16.92 10.02
C PHE A 23 2.25 -17.83 10.92
N GLU A 24 2.06 -17.77 12.24
CA GLU A 24 2.76 -18.63 13.22
C GLU A 24 4.30 -18.53 13.12
N GLY A 25 4.83 -17.39 12.67
CA GLY A 25 6.25 -17.18 12.44
C GLY A 25 6.79 -17.73 11.11
N ASP A 26 5.95 -18.29 10.23
CA ASP A 26 6.38 -18.73 8.90
C ASP A 26 6.61 -17.52 7.98
N ALA A 27 7.88 -17.15 7.84
CA ALA A 27 8.31 -16.06 6.98
C ALA A 27 7.97 -16.29 5.49
N ASN A 28 8.01 -17.53 4.99
CA ASN A 28 7.71 -17.81 3.59
C ASN A 28 6.21 -17.67 3.33
N ALA A 29 5.36 -18.18 4.23
CA ALA A 29 3.91 -17.99 4.14
C ALA A 29 3.53 -16.51 4.22
N THR A 30 4.15 -15.77 5.15
CA THR A 30 3.94 -14.32 5.32
C THR A 30 4.30 -13.55 4.05
N ILE A 31 5.51 -13.77 3.50
CA ILE A 31 5.97 -13.10 2.27
C ILE A 31 5.05 -13.47 1.09
N GLY A 32 4.67 -14.74 0.98
CA GLY A 32 3.76 -15.20 -0.06
C GLY A 32 2.40 -14.48 -0.01
N ALA A 33 1.82 -14.34 1.19
CA ALA A 33 0.57 -13.64 1.38
C ALA A 33 0.67 -12.14 1.05
N LEU A 34 1.73 -11.47 1.49
CA LEU A 34 1.96 -10.04 1.20
C LEU A 34 2.18 -9.78 -0.29
N LEU A 35 2.91 -10.65 -0.99
CA LEU A 35 3.07 -10.55 -2.44
C LEU A 35 1.75 -10.73 -3.17
N ASN A 36 0.90 -11.67 -2.73
CA ASN A 36 -0.41 -11.87 -3.31
C ASN A 36 -1.31 -10.63 -3.11
N GLU A 37 -1.33 -10.07 -1.91
CA GLU A 37 -2.08 -8.85 -1.61
C GLU A 37 -1.59 -7.66 -2.44
N LEU A 38 -0.28 -7.52 -2.62
CA LEU A 38 0.29 -6.47 -3.48
C LEU A 38 -0.16 -6.62 -4.94
N GLN A 39 -0.18 -7.84 -5.47
CA GLN A 39 -0.69 -8.08 -6.83
C GLN A 39 -2.18 -7.76 -6.93
N PHE A 40 -2.96 -8.09 -5.90
CA PHE A 40 -4.38 -7.76 -5.84
C PHE A 40 -4.59 -6.24 -5.89
N VAL A 41 -3.90 -5.46 -5.05
CA VAL A 41 -4.01 -4.00 -5.02
C VAL A 41 -3.58 -3.38 -6.36
N ARG A 42 -2.52 -3.88 -6.99
CA ARG A 42 -2.10 -3.45 -8.34
C ARG A 42 -3.17 -3.75 -9.40
N GLY A 43 -3.82 -4.91 -9.31
CA GLY A 43 -4.94 -5.27 -10.18
C GLY A 43 -6.13 -4.33 -10.01
N GLN A 44 -6.49 -3.98 -8.77
CA GLN A 44 -7.53 -3.00 -8.49
C GLN A 44 -7.18 -1.63 -9.04
N LEU A 45 -5.93 -1.20 -8.92
CA LEU A 45 -5.49 0.08 -9.48
C LEU A 45 -5.58 0.11 -11.00
N ALA A 46 -5.13 -0.95 -11.68
CA ALA A 46 -5.23 -1.07 -13.12
C ALA A 46 -6.69 -1.09 -13.60
N LEU A 47 -7.56 -1.82 -12.90
CA LEU A 47 -8.99 -1.85 -13.18
C LEU A 47 -9.63 -0.47 -12.99
N CYS A 48 -9.26 0.23 -11.91
CA CYS A 48 -9.72 1.57 -11.61
C CYS A 48 -9.30 2.55 -12.74
N GLY A 49 -8.03 2.51 -13.14
CA GLY A 49 -7.51 3.32 -14.25
C GLY A 49 -8.18 3.00 -15.59
N ALA A 50 -8.51 1.74 -15.86
CA ALA A 50 -9.20 1.34 -17.09
C ALA A 50 -10.69 1.73 -17.10
N GLY A 51 -11.36 1.66 -15.95
CA GLY A 51 -12.78 2.00 -15.81
C GLY A 51 -13.05 3.51 -15.70
N MET A 52 -12.06 4.28 -15.30
CA MET A 52 -12.12 5.74 -15.23
C MET A 52 -11.91 6.34 -16.64
N SER A 53 -12.98 6.88 -17.24
CA SER A 53 -12.83 7.65 -18.48
C SER A 53 -12.10 8.97 -18.19
N VAL A 54 -11.28 9.43 -19.15
CA VAL A 54 -10.54 10.72 -19.08
C VAL A 54 -11.48 11.89 -18.75
N GLY A 55 -12.74 11.83 -19.21
CA GLY A 55 -13.78 12.82 -18.93
C GLY A 55 -14.36 12.75 -17.51
N PHE A 56 -14.47 11.56 -16.91
CA PHE A 56 -15.02 11.37 -15.57
C PHE A 56 -14.06 11.83 -14.47
N THR A 57 -12.75 11.59 -14.64
CA THR A 57 -11.72 11.99 -13.65
C THR A 57 -11.07 13.34 -13.93
N ARG A 58 -11.53 14.07 -14.97
CA ARG A 58 -10.90 15.33 -15.44
C ARG A 58 -9.39 15.20 -15.64
N GLY A 59 -8.94 14.04 -16.14
CA GLY A 59 -7.53 13.75 -16.38
C GLY A 59 -6.72 13.31 -15.16
N TRP A 60 -7.33 13.11 -13.99
CA TRP A 60 -6.64 12.49 -12.86
C TRP A 60 -6.45 10.97 -13.10
N VAL A 61 -5.25 10.47 -12.83
CA VAL A 61 -4.84 9.07 -13.02
C VAL A 61 -4.34 8.50 -11.69
N PRO A 62 -4.90 7.37 -11.22
CA PRO A 62 -4.43 6.72 -10.00
C PRO A 62 -2.95 6.31 -10.14
N THR A 63 -2.11 6.73 -9.19
CA THR A 63 -0.68 6.37 -9.17
C THR A 63 -0.31 5.94 -7.76
N PHE A 64 0.61 4.98 -7.64
CA PHE A 64 1.20 4.65 -6.34
C PHE A 64 2.18 5.76 -5.95
N ASP A 65 1.95 6.37 -4.78
CA ASP A 65 2.95 7.21 -4.15
C ASP A 65 3.93 6.30 -3.41
N SER A 66 5.12 6.13 -3.96
CA SER A 66 6.21 5.47 -3.26
C SER A 66 7.07 6.57 -2.65
N GLU A 67 6.78 6.99 -1.43
CA GLU A 67 7.64 7.86 -0.59
C GLU A 67 8.96 7.15 -0.17
N GLY A 68 9.54 6.35 -1.06
CA GLY A 68 10.78 5.59 -0.87
C GLY A 68 11.83 5.95 -1.93
N GLY A 69 11.85 7.21 -2.37
CA GLY A 69 12.90 7.72 -3.25
C GLY A 69 14.25 7.70 -2.54
N SER A 70 15.15 6.83 -3.01
CA SER A 70 16.54 6.67 -2.61
C SER A 70 17.25 7.97 -2.24
N ASN A 71 17.73 8.03 -1.00
CA ASN A 71 19.00 8.67 -0.65
C ASN A 71 20.04 7.57 -0.39
N VAL A 72 20.41 6.80 -1.42
CA VAL A 72 21.66 5.99 -1.50
C VAL A 72 22.07 5.91 -2.96
#